data_AF-A0A7Y0N1N3-F1
#
_entry.id   AF-A0A7Y0N1N3-F1
#
_cell.length_a   1.000
_cell.length_b   1.000
_cell.length_c   1.000
_cell.angle_alpha   90.00
_cell.angle_beta   90.00
_cell.angle_gamma   90.00
#
_symmetry.space_group_name_H-M   'P 1'
#
loop_
_entity.id
_entity.type
_entity.pdbx_description
1 polymer ?
#
loop_
_entity_poly.entity_id
_entity_poly.type
_entity_poly.pdbx_seq_one_letter_code
_entity_poly.pdbx_strand_id
1 'polypeptide(L)'
;MKRQGGFTLIELVVVIVILGILAVTAAPRFLNLQDDARNSALQGLKGALDDAAGIVYGKAAIDGLESVSQGQSITENGRTINLVNGYPEA
;
A
#
# COMPACT_ATOMS: atom_id res chain seq x y z
N MET A 1 53.90 -30.02 0.59
CA MET A 1 52.47 -30.38 0.54
C MET A 1 51.74 -29.55 1.59
N LYS A 2 50.90 -28.57 1.19
CA LYS A 2 50.07 -27.81 2.14
C LYS A 2 48.96 -28.74 2.63
N ARG A 3 48.82 -28.91 3.95
CA ARG A 3 47.68 -29.62 4.54
C ARG A 3 46.44 -28.74 4.35
N GLN A 4 45.46 -29.21 3.56
CA GLN A 4 44.11 -28.66 3.61
C GLN A 4 43.51 -29.06 4.96
N GLY A 5 43.22 -28.05 5.80
CA GLY A 5 42.43 -28.28 7.00
C GLY A 5 41.01 -28.63 6.59
N GLY A 6 40.56 -29.84 6.93
CA GLY A 6 39.15 -30.21 6.80
C GLY A 6 38.29 -29.42 7.78
N PHE A 7 37.04 -29.22 7.42
CA PHE A 7 36.03 -28.61 8.30
C PHE A 7 35.68 -29.58 9.43
N THR A 8 35.57 -29.09 10.66
CA THR A 8 35.21 -29.92 11.81
C THR A 8 33.70 -30.12 11.91
N LEU A 9 33.26 -31.25 12.48
CA LEU A 9 31.83 -31.49 12.71
C LEU A 9 31.22 -30.45 13.65
N ILE A 10 31.99 -29.95 14.61
CA ILE A 10 31.51 -28.93 15.56
C ILE A 10 31.25 -27.59 14.86
N GLU A 11 32.09 -27.19 13.89
CA GLU A 11 31.84 -25.98 13.09
C GLU A 11 30.54 -26.11 12.29
N LEU A 12 30.27 -27.29 11.72
CA LEU A 12 29.04 -27.52 10.96
C LEU A 12 27.78 -27.39 11.83
N VAL A 13 27.83 -27.96 13.04
CA VAL A 13 26.73 -27.88 14.00
C VAL A 13 26.50 -26.43 14.44
N VAL A 14 27.56 -25.70 14.80
CA VAL A 14 27.45 -24.30 15.23
C VAL A 14 26.85 -23.42 14.14
N VAL A 15 27.24 -23.62 12.88
CA VAL A 15 26.68 -22.86 11.75
C VAL A 15 25.18 -23.10 11.59
N ILE A 16 24.72 -24.36 11.65
CA ILE A 16 23.29 -24.69 11.54
C ILE A 16 22.49 -24.10 12.70
N VAL A 17 23.05 -24.13 13.92
CA VAL A 17 22.41 -23.52 15.09
C VAL A 17 22.26 -22.01 14.91
N ILE A 18 23.30 -21.31 14.45
CA ILE A 18 23.23 -19.87 14.18
C ILE A 18 22.20 -19.57 13.10
N LEU A 19 22.21 -20.33 11.98
CA LEU A 19 21.23 -20.18 10.91
C LEU A 19 19.80 -20.45 11.40
N GLY A 20 19.60 -21.41 12.31
CA GLY A 20 18.31 -21.69 12.93
C GLY A 20 17.76 -20.50 13.74
N ILE A 21 18.59 -19.88 14.57
CA ILE A 21 18.21 -18.70 15.36
C ILE A 21 17.88 -17.50 14.44
N LEU A 22 18.72 -17.27 13.43
CA LEU A 22 18.49 -16.20 12.46
C LEU A 22 17.23 -16.45 11.63
N ALA A 23 16.95 -17.70 11.24
CA ALA A 23 15.76 -18.04 10.47
C ALA A 23 14.47 -17.79 11.26
N VAL A 24 14.40 -18.21 12.53
CA VAL A 24 13.21 -18.02 13.38
C VAL A 24 12.92 -16.54 13.64
N THR A 25 13.96 -15.71 13.71
CA THR A 25 13.79 -14.27 13.96
C THR A 25 13.55 -13.47 12.68
N ALA A 26 14.16 -13.84 11.55
CA ALA A 26 14.06 -13.13 10.28
C ALA A 26 12.82 -13.52 9.46
N ALA A 27 12.41 -14.80 9.47
CA ALA A 27 11.30 -15.28 8.64
C ALA A 27 9.95 -14.58 8.96
N PRO A 28 9.55 -14.38 10.23
CA PRO A 28 8.29 -13.67 10.52
C PRO A 28 8.31 -12.23 10.00
N ARG A 29 9.43 -11.53 10.17
CA ARG A 29 9.59 -10.16 9.67
C ARG A 29 9.54 -10.11 8.15
N PHE A 30 10.19 -11.06 7.47
CA PHE A 30 10.19 -11.11 6.00
C PHE A 30 8.80 -11.37 5.42
N LEU A 31 8.00 -12.23 6.07
CA LEU A 31 6.63 -12.50 5.65
C LEU A 31 5.73 -11.26 5.81
N ASN A 32 5.86 -10.52 6.92
CA ASN A 32 5.02 -9.35 7.20
C ASN A 32 5.32 -8.14 6.28
N LEU A 33 6.55 -8.02 5.74
CA LEU A 33 6.94 -6.87 4.91
C LEU A 33 6.11 -6.72 3.63
N GLN A 34 5.63 -7.82 3.04
CA GLN A 34 4.80 -7.78 1.84
C GLN A 34 3.41 -7.21 2.12
N ASP A 35 2.80 -7.64 3.23
CA ASP A 35 1.50 -7.14 3.66
C ASP A 35 1.60 -5.65 4.05
N ASP A 36 2.65 -5.27 4.78
CA ASP A 36 2.90 -3.87 5.14
C ASP A 36 3.10 -2.97 3.90
N ALA A 37 3.84 -3.45 2.90
CA ALA A 37 4.04 -2.74 1.65
C ALA A 37 2.72 -2.57 0.87
N ARG A 38 1.90 -3.63 0.81
CA ARG A 38 0.59 -3.58 0.17
C ARG A 38 -0.36 -2.61 0.88
N ASN A 39 -0.41 -2.68 2.21
CA ASN A 39 -1.22 -1.77 3.02
C ASN A 39 -0.79 -0.32 2.82
N SER A 40 0.52 -0.05 2.77
CA SER A 40 1.05 1.29 2.50
C SER A 40 0.66 1.81 1.11
N ALA A 41 0.72 0.95 0.08
CA ALA A 41 0.30 1.31 -1.27
C ALA A 41 -1.22 1.60 -1.34
N LEU A 42 -2.04 0.77 -0.68
CA LEU A 42 -3.48 0.99 -0.60
C LEU A 42 -3.83 2.26 0.19
N GLN A 43 -3.11 2.56 1.26
CA GLN A 43 -3.25 3.80 2.03
C GLN A 43 -2.95 5.02 1.14
N GLY A 44 -1.88 4.96 0.34
CA GLY A 44 -1.53 6.00 -0.63
C GLY A 44 -2.60 6.17 -1.71
N LEU A 45 -3.10 5.06 -2.26
CA LEU A 45 -4.19 5.10 -3.24
C LEU A 45 -5.46 5.71 -2.64
N LYS A 46 -5.84 5.32 -1.42
CA LYS A 46 -6.98 5.90 -0.71
C LYS A 46 -6.82 7.41 -0.57
N GLY A 47 -5.66 7.88 -0.12
CA GLY A 47 -5.40 9.32 -0.01
C GLY A 47 -5.56 10.06 -1.33
N ALA A 48 -5.05 9.51 -2.43
CA ALA A 48 -5.22 10.10 -3.75
C ALA A 48 -6.69 10.15 -4.22
N LEU A 49 -7.49 9.13 -3.88
CA LEU A 49 -8.92 9.11 -4.17
C LEU A 49 -9.69 10.13 -3.33
N ASP A 50 -9.38 10.22 -2.02
CA ASP A 50 -9.98 11.19 -1.11
C ASP A 50 -9.66 12.63 -1.56
N ASP A 51 -8.41 12.91 -1.97
CA ASP A 51 -8.00 14.21 -2.52
C ASP A 51 -8.74 14.54 -3.82
N ALA A 52 -8.84 13.59 -4.75
CA ALA A 52 -9.56 13.77 -6.01
C ALA A 52 -11.05 14.02 -5.76
N ALA A 53 -11.66 13.26 -4.85
CA ALA A 53 -13.04 13.44 -4.44
C ALA A 53 -13.26 14.82 -3.77
N GLY A 54 -12.31 15.29 -2.96
CA GLY A 54 -12.30 16.62 -2.36
C GLY A 54 -12.23 17.76 -3.39
N ILE A 55 -11.44 17.60 -4.45
CA ILE A 55 -11.39 18.58 -5.56
C ILE A 55 -12.76 18.66 -6.26
N VAL A 56 -13.37 17.50 -6.58
CA VAL A 56 -14.69 17.46 -7.21
C VAL A 56 -15.75 18.04 -6.29
N TYR A 57 -15.71 17.74 -5.00
CA TYR A 57 -16.60 18.32 -4.00
C TYR A 57 -16.44 19.84 -3.90
N GLY A 58 -15.21 20.35 -3.87
CA GLY A 58 -14.94 21.78 -3.88
C GLY A 58 -15.53 22.46 -5.12
N LYS A 59 -15.46 21.81 -6.28
CA LYS A 59 -16.11 22.30 -7.50
C LYS A 59 -17.64 22.24 -7.40
N ALA A 60 -18.21 21.14 -6.92
CA ALA A 60 -19.65 21.00 -6.71
C ALA A 60 -20.20 22.06 -5.76
N ALA A 61 -19.46 22.39 -4.70
CA ALA A 61 -19.84 23.43 -3.74
C ALA A 61 -19.81 24.84 -4.36
N ILE A 62 -18.86 25.13 -5.26
CA ILE A 62 -18.84 26.39 -6.02
C ILE A 62 -20.06 26.50 -6.94
N ASP A 63 -20.46 25.38 -7.54
CA ASP A 63 -21.60 25.30 -8.46
C ASP A 63 -22.96 25.15 -7.72
N GLY A 64 -22.96 25.05 -6.38
CA GLY A 64 -24.15 24.91 -5.54
C GLY A 64 -24.82 23.54 -5.60
N LEU A 65 -24.06 22.50 -5.97
CA LEU A 65 -24.53 21.14 -6.20
C LEU A 65 -24.16 20.17 -5.07
N GLU A 66 -23.53 20.65 -4.00
CA GLU A 66 -22.98 19.84 -2.91
C GLU A 66 -24.04 19.11 -2.07
N SER A 67 -25.25 19.65 -2.00
CA SER A 67 -26.37 19.05 -1.26
C SER A 67 -27.32 18.23 -2.15
N VAL A 68 -27.03 18.12 -3.45
CA VAL A 68 -27.91 17.42 -4.39
C VAL A 68 -27.63 15.93 -4.33
N SER A 69 -28.68 15.16 -4.00
CA SER A 69 -28.51 13.76 -3.67
C SER A 69 -28.03 12.91 -4.84
N GLN A 70 -28.60 13.08 -6.05
CA GLN A 70 -28.18 12.38 -7.28
C GLN A 70 -28.58 13.17 -8.53
N GLY A 71 -28.04 12.78 -9.68
CA GLY A 71 -28.52 13.22 -11.01
C GLY A 71 -27.95 14.56 -11.48
N GLN A 72 -26.93 15.07 -10.82
CA GLN A 72 -26.16 16.24 -11.27
C GLN A 72 -24.80 15.78 -11.78
N SER A 73 -24.20 16.58 -12.67
CA SER A 73 -22.86 16.31 -13.18
C SER A 73 -22.08 17.59 -13.40
N ILE A 74 -20.76 17.49 -13.23
CA ILE A 74 -19.83 18.56 -13.59
C ILE A 74 -19.11 18.12 -14.86
N THR A 75 -18.98 19.04 -15.81
CA THR A 75 -18.19 18.81 -17.02
C THR A 75 -16.91 19.65 -16.98
N GLU A 76 -15.77 18.98 -16.97
CA GLU A 76 -14.43 19.56 -16.90
C GLU A 76 -13.56 18.91 -18.01
N ASN A 77 -12.89 19.72 -18.82
CA ASN A 77 -12.02 19.24 -19.92
C ASN A 77 -12.66 18.20 -20.85
N GLY A 78 -13.97 18.34 -21.13
CA GLY A 78 -14.72 17.41 -21.97
C GLY A 78 -15.06 16.06 -21.32
N ARG A 79 -14.83 15.92 -20.01
CA ARG A 79 -15.26 14.76 -19.22
C ARG A 79 -16.41 15.16 -18.30
N THR A 80 -17.47 14.37 -18.32
CA THR A 80 -18.62 14.53 -17.42
C THR A 80 -18.47 13.58 -16.25
N ILE A 81 -18.52 14.14 -15.04
CA ILE A 81 -18.43 13.42 -13.77
C ILE A 81 -19.80 13.54 -13.10
N ASN A 82 -20.45 12.41 -12.88
CA ASN A 82 -21.71 12.38 -12.13
C ASN A 82 -21.44 12.61 -10.65
N LEU A 83 -22.40 13.24 -9.98
CA LEU A 83 -22.31 13.61 -8.59
C LEU A 83 -23.40 12.95 -7.74
N VAL A 84 -23.01 12.61 -6.52
CA VAL A 84 -23.88 12.16 -5.44
C VAL A 84 -23.47 12.90 -4.16
N ASN A 85 -24.34 13.78 -3.64
CA ASN A 85 -24.06 14.65 -2.49
C ASN A 85 -22.73 15.42 -2.63
N GLY A 86 -22.48 15.98 -3.82
CA GLY A 86 -21.26 16.74 -4.12
C GLY A 86 -20.00 15.92 -4.40
N TYR A 87 -19.98 14.61 -4.14
CA TYR A 87 -18.84 13.74 -4.45
C TYR A 87 -19.01 13.03 -5.80
N PRO A 88 -17.91 12.56 -6.43
CA PRO A 88 -18.00 11.70 -7.61
C PRO A 88 -18.84 10.45 -7.32
N GLU A 89 -19.74 10.11 -8.25
CA GLU A 89 -20.41 8.81 -8.27
C GLU A 89 -19.37 7.70 -8.49
N ALA A 90 -19.43 6.63 -7.67
CA ALA A 90 -18.48 5.51 -7.68
C ALA A 90 -18.78 4.48 -8.78
#